data_AF-A0A7C2AKK0-F1
#
_entry.id   AF-A0A7C2AKK0-F1
#
_cell.length_a   1.000
_cell.length_b   1.000
_cell.length_c   1.000
_cell.angle_alpha   90.00
_cell.angle_beta   90.00
_cell.angle_gamma   90.00
#
_symmetry.space_group_name_H-M   'P 1'
#
loop_
_entity.id
_entity.type
_entity.pdbx_description
1 polymer ?
#
loop_
_entity_poly.entity_id
_entity_poly.type
_entity_poly.pdbx_seq_one_letter_code
_entity_poly.pdbx_strand_id
1 'polypeptide(L)'
;MDPIPDPATAPEAEEPFDPLMELAELVRRARPGSGARARLARLSEEELERLPRLYRYAASEVARLEASGGDPRRAAWARSLFALSHGLLHPGTQRRPGALVARLVHYYASRVPRAIRREWRLVGLILATLYGLAALSFVAVSRNLDLAPSLLSPSVVETEIDQLEESADGTPFRGNFTFGLRESPATAGFLMLHNIGIGVLFFAAGLIPPIFLLLLATNALMLGTYTAVAGHWGQAGAISSILWCHGVLEIQAIVLAGAAGLVLLRGWVRPGP
;
A
#
# COMPACT_ATOMS: atom_id res chain seq x y z
N MET A 1 53.77 -37.69 4.68
CA MET A 1 53.92 -36.22 4.73
C MET A 1 54.52 -35.86 3.38
N ASP A 2 53.68 -35.50 2.42
CA ASP A 2 54.14 -35.26 1.05
C ASP A 2 54.99 -33.98 1.00
N PRO A 3 56.05 -33.96 0.17
CA PRO A 3 56.96 -32.82 0.12
C PRO A 3 56.25 -31.59 -0.47
N ILE A 4 56.56 -30.43 0.11
CA ILE A 4 56.08 -29.12 -0.36
C ILE A 4 56.56 -28.93 -1.82
N PRO A 5 55.67 -28.59 -2.77
CA PRO A 5 56.05 -28.38 -4.16
C PRO A 5 57.05 -27.24 -4.31
N ASP A 6 57.99 -27.39 -5.24
CA ASP A 6 59.01 -26.40 -5.58
C ASP A 6 58.36 -25.10 -6.12
N PRO A 7 58.59 -23.93 -5.50
CA PRO A 7 58.05 -22.65 -5.96
C PRO A 7 58.48 -22.27 -7.39
N ALA A 8 59.52 -22.89 -7.95
CA ALA A 8 59.94 -22.70 -9.33
C ALA A 8 59.02 -23.38 -10.38
N THR A 9 58.03 -24.17 -9.94
CA THR A 9 57.06 -24.86 -10.81
C THR A 9 55.67 -24.21 -10.82
N ALA A 10 55.51 -23.04 -10.20
CA ALA A 10 54.24 -22.31 -10.25
C ALA A 10 53.93 -21.89 -11.71
N PRO A 11 52.73 -22.18 -12.24
CA PRO A 11 52.32 -21.69 -13.55
C PRO A 11 52.45 -20.15 -13.57
N GLU A 12 52.91 -19.62 -14.70
CA GLU A 12 53.06 -18.18 -14.93
C GLU A 12 51.83 -17.43 -14.42
N ALA A 13 52.05 -16.44 -13.55
CA ALA A 13 50.99 -15.69 -12.90
C ALA A 13 50.08 -15.02 -13.94
N GLU A 14 48.87 -15.57 -14.11
CA GLU A 14 47.75 -14.83 -14.72
C GLU A 14 47.64 -13.46 -14.03
N GLU A 15 47.47 -12.39 -14.80
CA GLU A 15 47.29 -11.04 -14.26
C GLU A 15 46.26 -11.06 -13.12
N PRO A 16 46.52 -10.39 -11.97
CA PRO A 16 45.62 -10.42 -10.85
C PRO A 16 44.25 -9.85 -11.26
N PHE A 17 43.24 -10.71 -11.25
CA PHE A 17 41.86 -10.37 -11.53
C PHE A 17 41.42 -9.15 -10.69
N ASP A 18 41.11 -8.03 -11.35
CA ASP A 18 40.59 -6.81 -10.70
C ASP A 18 39.06 -6.77 -10.84
N PRO A 19 38.29 -7.01 -9.77
CA PRO A 19 36.82 -6.99 -9.82
C PRO A 19 36.24 -5.62 -10.21
N LEU A 20 36.96 -4.51 -10.00
CA LEU A 20 36.53 -3.20 -10.49
C LEU A 20 36.64 -3.11 -12.01
N MET A 21 37.63 -3.78 -12.61
CA MET A 21 37.78 -3.84 -14.06
C MET A 21 36.66 -4.67 -14.69
N GLU A 22 36.31 -5.81 -14.10
CA GLU A 22 35.15 -6.61 -14.55
C GLU A 22 33.85 -5.77 -14.45
N LEU A 23 33.65 -5.05 -13.34
CA LEU A 23 32.50 -4.18 -13.19
C LEU A 23 32.48 -3.05 -14.24
N ALA A 24 33.63 -2.47 -14.56
CA ALA A 24 33.76 -1.45 -15.60
C ALA A 24 33.33 -1.98 -16.97
N GLU A 25 33.70 -3.22 -17.28
CA GLU A 25 33.34 -3.87 -18.54
C GLU A 25 31.82 -4.14 -18.62
N LEU A 26 31.21 -4.65 -17.55
CA LEU A 26 29.76 -4.84 -17.48
C LEU A 26 29.00 -3.52 -17.63
N VAL A 27 29.44 -2.47 -16.94
CA VAL A 27 28.83 -1.13 -17.01
C VAL A 27 28.97 -0.54 -18.42
N ARG A 28 30.09 -0.79 -19.10
CA ARG A 28 30.35 -0.35 -20.48
C ARG A 28 29.43 -1.05 -21.48
N ARG A 29 29.30 -2.39 -21.38
CA ARG A 29 28.37 -3.19 -22.22
C ARG A 29 26.91 -2.75 -22.01
N ALA A 30 26.58 -2.31 -20.81
CA ALA A 30 25.29 -1.76 -20.47
C ALA A 30 25.04 -0.29 -20.94
N ARG A 31 25.90 0.34 -21.79
CA ARG A 31 25.73 1.72 -22.33
C ARG A 31 25.88 1.80 -23.88
N PRO A 32 25.20 2.73 -24.62
CA PRO A 32 23.99 3.54 -24.35
C PRO A 32 22.80 3.24 -25.31
N GLY A 33 21.57 3.69 -24.95
CA GLY A 33 20.41 3.79 -25.88
C GLY A 33 18.97 3.89 -25.34
N SER A 34 18.60 3.31 -24.19
CA SER A 34 17.23 3.41 -23.62
C SER A 34 17.18 2.90 -22.16
N GLY A 35 16.00 2.89 -21.52
CA GLY A 35 15.80 2.70 -20.06
C GLY A 35 16.47 1.47 -19.44
N ALA A 36 16.62 1.45 -18.11
CA ALA A 36 17.48 0.49 -17.41
C ALA A 36 17.18 -1.01 -17.66
N ARG A 37 15.92 -1.40 -17.90
CA ARG A 37 15.59 -2.77 -18.34
C ARG A 37 16.24 -3.14 -19.68
N ALA A 38 16.24 -2.22 -20.64
CA ALA A 38 16.89 -2.43 -21.93
C ALA A 38 18.43 -2.47 -21.80
N ARG A 39 18.98 -1.84 -20.76
CA ARG A 39 20.43 -1.89 -20.46
C ARG A 39 20.81 -3.23 -19.84
N LEU A 40 20.02 -3.74 -18.90
CA LEU A 40 20.23 -5.04 -18.26
C LEU A 40 20.01 -6.21 -19.23
N ALA A 41 19.04 -6.11 -20.14
CA ALA A 41 18.77 -7.14 -21.16
C ALA A 41 19.92 -7.39 -22.15
N ARG A 42 20.99 -6.58 -22.12
CA ARG A 42 22.20 -6.78 -22.93
C ARG A 42 23.26 -7.64 -22.24
N LEU A 43 23.11 -7.86 -20.94
CA LEU A 43 23.99 -8.72 -20.17
C LEU A 43 23.47 -10.15 -20.30
N SER A 44 24.39 -11.11 -20.42
CA SER A 44 24.11 -12.53 -20.31
C SER A 44 23.63 -12.88 -18.88
N GLU A 45 23.03 -14.07 -18.73
CA GLU A 45 22.56 -14.57 -17.45
C GLU A 45 23.68 -14.62 -16.40
N GLU A 46 24.85 -15.14 -16.78
CA GLU A 46 26.02 -15.21 -15.91
C GLU A 46 26.53 -13.82 -15.49
N GLU A 47 26.53 -12.84 -16.40
CA GLU A 47 26.89 -11.45 -16.10
C GLU A 47 25.88 -10.77 -15.16
N LEU A 48 24.58 -11.07 -15.32
CA LEU A 48 23.51 -10.57 -14.45
C LEU A 48 23.63 -11.13 -13.03
N GLU A 49 24.02 -12.39 -12.86
CA GLU A 49 24.26 -13.00 -11.55
C GLU A 49 25.48 -12.43 -10.83
N ARG A 50 26.53 -12.07 -11.59
CA ARG A 50 27.77 -11.49 -11.05
C ARG A 50 27.62 -10.01 -10.68
N LEU A 51 26.77 -9.26 -11.38
CA LEU A 51 26.61 -7.81 -11.21
C LEU A 51 26.30 -7.38 -9.74
N PRO A 52 25.39 -8.03 -8.97
CA PRO A 52 25.17 -7.70 -7.57
C PRO A 52 26.39 -7.94 -6.66
N ARG A 53 27.20 -8.97 -6.96
CA ARG A 53 28.43 -9.28 -6.20
C ARG A 53 29.47 -8.20 -6.43
N LEU A 54 29.69 -7.83 -7.69
CA LEU A 54 30.64 -6.78 -8.08
C LEU A 54 30.21 -5.40 -7.59
N TYR A 55 28.90 -5.10 -7.58
CA TYR A 55 28.35 -3.89 -6.97
C TYR A 55 28.68 -3.79 -5.47
N ARG A 56 28.48 -4.87 -4.69
CA ARG A 56 28.84 -4.89 -3.26
C ARG A 56 30.34 -4.75 -3.05
N TYR A 57 31.14 -5.41 -3.90
CA TYR A 57 32.60 -5.27 -3.87
C TYR A 57 33.02 -3.82 -4.08
N ALA A 58 32.49 -3.15 -5.11
CA ALA A 58 32.77 -1.73 -5.38
C ALA A 58 32.36 -0.83 -4.22
N ALA A 59 31.24 -1.11 -3.55
CA ALA A 59 30.82 -0.37 -2.35
C ALA A 59 31.83 -0.54 -1.20
N SER A 60 32.27 -1.77 -0.93
CA SER A 60 33.29 -2.04 0.09
C SER A 60 34.64 -1.42 -0.23
N GLU A 61 35.01 -1.39 -1.52
CA GLU A 61 36.28 -0.83 -1.98
C GLU A 61 36.29 0.70 -1.89
N VAL A 62 35.18 1.36 -2.22
CA VAL A 62 35.01 2.80 -1.98
C VAL A 62 35.18 3.12 -0.49
N ALA A 63 34.51 2.36 0.40
CA ALA A 63 34.61 2.56 1.84
C ALA A 63 36.05 2.35 2.36
N ARG A 64 36.75 1.33 1.88
CA ARG A 64 38.17 1.10 2.22
C ARG A 64 39.05 2.27 1.79
N LEU A 65 38.97 2.68 0.53
CA LEU A 65 39.82 3.73 -0.05
C LEU A 65 39.58 5.10 0.63
N GLU A 66 38.35 5.38 1.05
CA GLU A 66 38.00 6.58 1.81
C GLU A 66 38.53 6.54 3.24
N ALA A 67 38.44 5.39 3.93
CA ALA A 67 38.91 5.24 5.30
C ALA A 67 40.45 5.21 5.41
N SER A 68 41.13 4.63 4.42
CA SER A 68 42.60 4.48 4.44
C SER A 68 43.36 5.68 3.87
N GLY A 69 42.66 6.69 3.31
CA GLY A 69 43.30 7.78 2.57
C GLY A 69 44.08 7.29 1.35
N GLY A 70 43.56 6.27 0.65
CA GLY A 70 44.21 5.66 -0.52
C GLY A 70 44.31 6.59 -1.74
N ASP A 71 44.81 6.08 -2.86
CA ASP A 71 44.97 6.84 -4.10
C ASP A 71 43.65 7.55 -4.51
N PRO A 72 43.63 8.90 -4.55
CA PRO A 72 42.45 9.67 -4.93
C PRO A 72 41.88 9.30 -6.29
N ARG A 73 42.72 8.90 -7.25
CA ARG A 73 42.30 8.51 -8.61
C ARG A 73 41.54 7.19 -8.59
N ARG A 74 42.09 6.17 -7.91
CA ARG A 74 41.42 4.87 -7.75
C ARG A 74 40.10 5.00 -6.98
N ALA A 75 40.07 5.83 -5.94
CA ALA A 75 38.84 6.13 -5.20
C ALA A 75 37.77 6.81 -6.07
N ALA A 76 38.16 7.80 -6.90
CA ALA A 76 37.24 8.45 -7.84
C ALA A 76 36.69 7.48 -8.89
N TRP A 77 37.55 6.60 -9.41
CA TRP A 77 37.15 5.57 -10.37
C TRP A 77 36.18 4.56 -9.75
N ALA A 78 36.50 3.99 -8.58
CA ALA A 78 35.64 3.06 -7.86
C ALA A 78 34.27 3.69 -7.53
N ARG A 79 34.24 4.96 -7.08
CA ARG A 79 32.99 5.73 -6.86
C ARG A 79 32.16 5.86 -8.13
N SER A 80 32.82 6.16 -9.26
CA SER A 80 32.12 6.28 -10.54
C SER A 80 31.47 4.96 -10.97
N LEU A 81 32.18 3.83 -10.81
CA LEU A 81 31.66 2.50 -11.12
C LEU A 81 30.53 2.08 -10.18
N PHE A 82 30.67 2.37 -8.88
CA PHE A 82 29.62 2.17 -7.90
C PHE A 82 28.35 2.95 -8.27
N ALA A 83 28.46 4.24 -8.61
CA ALA A 83 27.30 5.04 -8.99
C ALA A 83 26.62 4.56 -10.28
N LEU A 84 27.41 4.11 -11.27
CA LEU A 84 26.90 3.60 -12.54
C LEU A 84 26.18 2.25 -12.39
N SER A 85 26.77 1.34 -11.63
CA SER A 85 26.19 0.04 -11.30
C SER A 85 24.95 0.17 -10.41
N HIS A 86 24.96 1.11 -9.45
CA HIS A 86 23.79 1.48 -8.67
C HIS A 86 22.61 1.92 -9.58
N GLY A 87 22.89 2.73 -10.60
CA GLY A 87 21.89 3.15 -11.57
C GLY A 87 21.34 2.04 -12.47
N LEU A 88 22.07 0.93 -12.63
CA LEU A 88 21.62 -0.26 -13.36
C LEU A 88 20.72 -1.14 -12.48
N LEU A 89 21.16 -1.41 -11.24
CA LEU A 89 20.46 -2.27 -10.29
C LEU A 89 19.24 -1.59 -9.65
N HIS A 90 19.25 -0.26 -9.54
CA HIS A 90 18.15 0.51 -8.95
C HIS A 90 17.61 1.59 -9.92
N PRO A 91 16.94 1.19 -11.03
CA PRO A 91 16.40 2.11 -12.04
C PRO A 91 15.41 3.16 -11.53
N GLY A 92 14.87 2.97 -10.32
CA GLY A 92 13.84 3.82 -9.72
C GLY A 92 14.33 4.79 -8.64
N THR A 93 15.60 4.70 -8.22
CA THR A 93 16.16 5.57 -7.16
C THR A 93 16.79 6.84 -7.72
N GLN A 94 17.04 6.90 -9.04
CA GLN A 94 17.49 8.14 -9.68
C GLN A 94 16.38 9.19 -9.66
N ARG A 95 16.56 10.22 -8.82
CA ARG A 95 15.68 11.40 -8.74
C ARG A 95 15.50 11.97 -10.14
N ARG A 96 14.32 11.82 -10.74
CA ARG A 96 13.98 12.56 -11.95
C ARG A 96 13.99 14.06 -11.59
N PRO A 97 14.84 14.88 -12.21
CA PRO A 97 14.76 16.33 -12.03
C PRO A 97 13.43 16.78 -12.63
N GLY A 98 12.51 17.20 -11.76
CA GLY A 98 11.18 17.65 -12.15
C GLY A 98 10.51 18.34 -10.97
N ALA A 99 9.70 19.36 -11.27
CA ALA A 99 8.96 20.11 -10.25
C ALA A 99 8.16 19.16 -9.35
N LEU A 100 8.20 19.37 -8.03
CA LEU A 100 7.49 18.56 -7.02
C LEU A 100 6.02 18.35 -7.40
N VAL A 101 5.37 19.41 -7.91
CA VAL A 101 3.98 19.39 -8.37
C VAL A 101 3.77 18.39 -9.51
N ALA A 102 4.59 18.42 -10.55
CA ALA A 102 4.48 17.50 -11.69
C ALA A 102 4.62 16.03 -11.25
N ARG A 103 5.48 15.76 -10.26
CA ARG A 103 5.63 14.43 -9.67
C ARG A 103 4.41 14.00 -8.85
N LEU A 104 3.85 14.88 -8.02
CA LEU A 104 2.64 14.60 -7.24
C LEU A 104 1.46 14.33 -8.18
N VAL A 105 1.26 15.18 -9.19
CA VAL A 105 0.22 15.00 -10.20
C VAL A 105 0.40 13.68 -10.93
N HIS A 106 1.61 13.35 -11.41
CA HIS A 106 1.85 12.06 -12.05
C HIS A 106 1.61 10.87 -11.11
N TYR A 107 1.98 10.98 -9.83
CA TYR A 107 1.76 9.94 -8.84
C TYR A 107 0.26 9.68 -8.63
N TYR A 108 -0.52 10.71 -8.30
CA TYR A 108 -1.95 10.57 -8.05
C TYR A 108 -2.76 10.29 -9.32
N ALA A 109 -2.42 10.89 -10.47
CA ALA A 109 -3.17 10.69 -11.71
C ALA A 109 -2.81 9.40 -12.45
N SER A 110 -1.59 8.87 -12.30
CA SER A 110 -1.14 7.68 -13.04
C SER A 110 -0.76 6.49 -12.17
N ARG A 111 0.00 6.68 -11.07
CA ARG A 111 0.51 5.55 -10.28
C ARG A 111 -0.56 4.95 -9.39
N VAL A 112 -1.29 5.78 -8.65
CA VAL A 112 -2.33 5.33 -7.71
C VAL A 112 -3.46 4.56 -8.43
N PRO A 113 -4.07 5.07 -9.51
CA PRO A 113 -5.13 4.33 -10.22
C PRO A 113 -4.62 3.02 -10.83
N ARG A 114 -3.37 3.00 -11.32
CA ARG A 114 -2.77 1.77 -11.85
C ARG A 114 -2.50 0.74 -10.75
N ALA A 115 -2.14 1.16 -9.54
CA ALA A 115 -1.98 0.27 -8.40
C ALA A 115 -3.33 -0.35 -7.99
N ILE A 116 -4.38 0.48 -7.86
CA ILE A 116 -5.73 0.00 -7.54
C ILE A 116 -6.23 -0.96 -8.61
N ARG A 117 -6.07 -0.61 -9.91
CA ARG A 117 -6.48 -1.48 -11.03
C ARG A 117 -5.71 -2.80 -11.09
N ARG A 118 -4.49 -2.89 -10.56
CA ARG A 118 -3.77 -4.18 -10.48
C ARG A 118 -4.39 -5.11 -9.45
N GLU A 119 -4.97 -4.54 -8.40
CA GLU A 119 -5.59 -5.26 -7.28
C GLU A 119 -7.12 -5.28 -7.37
N TRP A 120 -7.69 -5.02 -8.56
CA TRP A 120 -9.13 -4.88 -8.75
C TRP A 120 -9.93 -6.09 -8.25
N ARG A 121 -9.37 -7.30 -8.35
CA ARG A 121 -10.00 -8.54 -7.86
C ARG A 121 -10.12 -8.54 -6.34
N LEU A 122 -9.07 -8.11 -5.65
CA LEU A 122 -9.06 -8.01 -4.20
C LEU A 122 -10.03 -6.92 -3.74
N VAL A 123 -9.98 -5.73 -4.36
CA VAL A 123 -10.90 -4.63 -4.07
C VAL A 123 -12.34 -5.05 -4.34
N GLY A 124 -12.61 -5.69 -5.47
CA GLY A 124 -13.93 -6.22 -5.84
C GLY A 124 -14.43 -7.29 -4.88
N LEU A 125 -13.55 -8.18 -4.40
CA LEU A 125 -13.88 -9.18 -3.39
C LEU A 125 -14.27 -8.52 -2.06
N ILE A 126 -13.50 -7.54 -1.60
CA ILE A 126 -13.80 -6.81 -0.35
C ILE A 126 -15.15 -6.09 -0.48
N LEU A 127 -15.40 -5.42 -1.61
CA LEU A 127 -16.69 -4.76 -1.89
C LEU A 127 -17.83 -5.77 -1.93
N ALA A 128 -17.66 -6.90 -2.62
CA ALA A 128 -18.67 -7.94 -2.72
C ALA A 128 -18.99 -8.53 -1.34
N THR A 129 -17.99 -8.76 -0.49
CA THR A 129 -18.18 -9.22 0.88
C THR A 129 -18.92 -8.18 1.71
N LEU A 130 -18.49 -6.91 1.64
CA LEU A 130 -19.13 -5.81 2.38
C LEU A 130 -20.60 -5.67 1.99
N TYR A 131 -20.91 -5.50 0.71
CA TYR A 131 -22.29 -5.33 0.26
C TYR A 131 -23.12 -6.61 0.37
N GLY A 132 -22.49 -7.78 0.24
CA GLY A 132 -23.16 -9.07 0.45
C GLY A 132 -23.61 -9.25 1.90
N LEU A 133 -22.74 -8.94 2.87
CA LEU A 133 -23.08 -8.98 4.29
C LEU A 133 -24.09 -7.89 4.66
N ALA A 134 -23.98 -6.68 4.08
CA ALA A 134 -24.97 -5.62 4.28
C ALA A 134 -26.35 -6.02 3.73
N ALA A 135 -26.41 -6.60 2.53
CA ALA A 135 -27.66 -7.08 1.96
C ALA A 135 -28.27 -8.23 2.77
N LEU A 136 -27.44 -9.16 3.26
CA LEU A 136 -27.88 -10.25 4.14
C LEU A 136 -28.49 -9.70 5.43
N SER A 137 -27.79 -8.75 6.08
CA SER A 137 -28.25 -8.08 7.29
C SER A 137 -29.58 -7.34 7.05
N PHE A 138 -29.65 -6.57 5.96
CA PHE A 138 -30.86 -5.86 5.57
C PHE A 138 -32.06 -6.80 5.43
N VAL A 139 -31.92 -7.88 4.65
CA VAL A 139 -33.00 -8.86 4.43
C VAL A 139 -33.41 -9.55 5.73
N ALA A 140 -32.44 -9.91 6.59
CA ALA A 140 -32.73 -10.55 7.86
C ALA A 140 -33.54 -9.63 8.78
N VAL A 141 -33.10 -8.39 8.97
CA VAL A 141 -33.74 -7.41 9.85
C VAL A 141 -35.08 -6.93 9.30
N SER A 142 -35.21 -6.75 7.98
CA SER A 142 -36.51 -6.41 7.37
C SER A 142 -37.57 -7.50 7.54
N ARG A 143 -37.16 -8.76 7.76
CA ARG A 143 -38.09 -9.88 8.02
C ARG A 143 -38.36 -10.08 9.51
N ASN A 144 -37.41 -9.72 10.37
CA ASN A 144 -37.53 -9.82 11.81
C ASN A 144 -36.75 -8.69 12.48
N LEU A 145 -37.47 -7.65 12.90
CA LEU A 145 -36.87 -6.45 13.49
C LEU A 145 -36.18 -6.73 14.83
N ASP A 146 -36.60 -7.78 15.55
CA ASP A 146 -36.01 -8.20 16.83
C ASP A 146 -34.55 -8.66 16.68
N LEU A 147 -34.08 -8.87 15.45
CA LEU A 147 -32.67 -9.17 15.16
C LEU A 147 -31.77 -7.92 15.23
N ALA A 148 -32.32 -6.70 15.12
CA ALA A 148 -31.52 -5.48 15.07
C ALA A 148 -30.60 -5.31 16.30
N PRO A 149 -31.07 -5.49 17.56
CA PRO A 149 -30.22 -5.39 18.76
C PRO A 149 -29.19 -6.52 18.90
N SER A 150 -29.31 -7.59 18.09
CA SER A 150 -28.31 -8.68 18.06
C SER A 150 -27.16 -8.39 17.09
N LEU A 151 -27.37 -7.50 16.11
CA LEU A 151 -26.40 -7.15 15.06
C LEU A 151 -25.76 -5.79 15.28
N LEU A 152 -26.41 -4.92 16.06
CA LEU A 152 -25.92 -3.62 16.50
C LEU A 152 -25.98 -3.54 18.03
N SER A 153 -25.19 -2.65 18.63
CA SER A 153 -25.30 -2.39 20.06
C SER A 153 -26.74 -2.00 20.41
N PRO A 154 -27.39 -2.63 21.41
CA PRO A 154 -28.76 -2.31 21.79
C PRO A 154 -29.00 -0.81 22.01
N SER A 155 -28.04 -0.12 22.64
CA SER A 155 -28.09 1.33 22.86
C SER A 155 -28.10 2.17 21.58
N VAL A 156 -27.42 1.70 20.52
CA VAL A 156 -27.38 2.39 19.22
C VAL A 156 -28.69 2.21 18.49
N VAL A 157 -29.27 1.01 18.58
CA VAL A 157 -30.58 0.71 17.99
C VAL A 157 -31.68 1.50 18.68
N GLU A 158 -31.70 1.53 20.00
CA GLU A 158 -32.68 2.27 20.81
C GLU A 158 -32.65 3.77 20.51
N THR A 159 -31.45 4.38 20.55
CA THR A 159 -31.28 5.81 20.22
C THR A 159 -31.77 6.14 18.80
N GLU A 160 -31.53 5.24 17.85
CA GLU A 160 -31.95 5.43 16.46
C GLU A 160 -33.48 5.29 16.30
N ILE A 161 -34.07 4.31 16.97
CA ILE A 161 -35.52 4.10 16.98
C ILE A 161 -36.23 5.31 17.59
N ASP A 162 -35.74 5.82 18.73
CA ASP A 162 -36.31 7.01 19.38
C ASP A 162 -36.35 8.22 18.42
N GLN A 163 -35.27 8.43 17.64
CA GLN A 163 -35.20 9.49 16.64
C GLN A 163 -36.15 9.25 15.47
N LEU A 164 -36.28 8.00 15.02
CA LEU A 164 -37.19 7.61 13.94
C LEU A 164 -38.66 7.77 14.34
N GLU A 165 -38.99 7.47 15.60
CA GLU A 165 -40.32 7.68 16.18
C GLU A 165 -40.66 9.17 16.31
N GLU A 166 -39.75 10.00 16.81
CA GLU A 166 -39.94 11.47 16.88
C GLU A 166 -40.13 12.10 15.49
N SER A 167 -39.49 11.52 14.47
CA SER A 167 -39.64 11.93 13.08
C SER A 167 -40.98 11.51 12.45
N ALA A 168 -41.64 10.49 12.99
CA ALA A 168 -42.95 10.05 12.52
C ALA A 168 -44.07 11.07 12.86
N ASP A 169 -43.88 11.89 13.90
CA ASP A 169 -44.79 12.97 14.32
C ASP A 169 -44.76 14.22 13.42
N GLY A 170 -44.20 14.10 12.20
CA GLY A 170 -44.17 15.17 11.19
C GLY A 170 -42.95 16.08 11.24
N THR A 171 -41.98 15.79 12.12
CA THR A 171 -40.67 16.43 12.09
C THR A 171 -39.76 15.73 11.07
N PRO A 172 -39.01 16.45 10.21
CA PRO A 172 -38.14 15.80 9.25
C PRO A 172 -36.99 15.08 9.98
N PHE A 173 -36.78 13.80 9.64
CA PHE A 173 -35.66 13.03 10.15
C PHE A 173 -34.34 13.72 9.80
N ARG A 174 -33.55 14.04 10.82
CA ARG A 174 -32.26 14.75 10.71
C ARG A 174 -31.05 13.88 11.09
N GLY A 175 -31.31 12.66 11.56
CA GLY A 175 -30.31 11.77 12.15
C GLY A 175 -29.54 12.43 13.30
N ASN A 176 -28.41 11.81 13.66
CA ASN A 176 -27.49 12.32 14.70
C ASN A 176 -26.74 13.61 14.33
N PHE A 177 -27.09 14.28 13.22
CA PHE A 177 -26.34 15.44 12.70
C PHE A 177 -26.99 16.80 13.01
N THR A 178 -27.80 16.86 14.06
CA THR A 178 -28.50 18.09 14.46
C THR A 178 -27.62 18.93 15.38
N PHE A 179 -26.67 19.67 14.82
CA PHE A 179 -25.81 20.62 15.53
C PHE A 179 -25.94 22.04 14.97
N GLY A 180 -25.73 23.05 15.82
CA GLY A 180 -25.84 24.44 15.41
C GLY A 180 -24.80 24.82 14.34
N LEU A 181 -25.08 25.82 13.50
CA LEU A 181 -24.12 26.30 12.48
C LEU A 181 -22.75 26.67 13.05
N ARG A 182 -22.70 27.08 14.32
CA ARG A 182 -21.46 27.37 15.05
C ARG A 182 -20.66 26.13 15.46
N GLU A 183 -21.31 25.00 15.64
CA GLU A 183 -20.71 23.72 16.08
C GLU A 183 -20.33 22.83 14.88
N SER A 184 -20.89 23.13 13.70
CA SER A 184 -20.65 22.39 12.46
C SER A 184 -19.17 22.22 12.10
N PRO A 185 -18.29 23.23 12.18
CA PRO A 185 -16.86 23.05 11.86
C PRO A 185 -16.15 22.07 12.80
N ALA A 186 -16.47 22.12 14.11
CA ALA A 186 -15.87 21.24 15.10
C ALA A 186 -16.33 19.78 14.89
N THR A 187 -17.62 19.59 14.63
CA THR A 187 -18.20 18.26 14.38
C THR A 187 -17.66 17.65 13.09
N ALA A 188 -17.54 18.44 12.02
CA ALA A 188 -16.92 17.99 10.78
C ALA A 188 -15.45 17.59 10.97
N GLY A 189 -14.69 18.36 11.76
CA GLY A 189 -13.31 18.04 12.11
C GLY A 189 -13.19 16.74 12.90
N PHE A 190 -14.07 16.54 13.89
CA PHE A 190 -14.14 15.30 14.66
C PHE A 190 -14.45 14.08 13.78
N LEU A 191 -15.48 14.16 12.93
CA LEU A 191 -15.87 13.09 12.01
C LEU A 191 -14.74 12.76 11.03
N MET A 192 -14.06 13.77 10.50
CA MET A 192 -12.93 13.56 9.59
C MET A 192 -11.77 12.85 10.29
N LEU A 193 -11.41 13.25 11.51
CA LEU A 193 -10.37 12.58 12.29
C LEU A 193 -10.77 11.15 12.67
N HIS A 194 -12.04 10.94 13.03
CA HIS A 194 -12.58 9.62 13.32
C HIS A 194 -12.44 8.69 12.11
N ASN A 195 -12.90 9.13 10.93
CA ASN A 195 -12.82 8.34 9.70
C ASN A 195 -11.38 8.08 9.24
N ILE A 196 -10.47 9.04 9.41
CA ILE A 196 -9.04 8.82 9.19
C ILE A 196 -8.53 7.71 10.13
N GLY A 197 -8.92 7.76 11.41
CA GLY A 197 -8.60 6.73 12.40
C GLY A 197 -9.11 5.34 11.99
N ILE A 198 -10.37 5.25 11.54
CA ILE A 198 -10.95 4.00 11.02
C ILE A 198 -10.19 3.52 9.78
N GLY A 199 -9.82 4.40 8.85
CA GLY A 199 -8.99 4.05 7.69
C GLY A 199 -7.64 3.46 8.08
N VAL A 200 -6.93 4.09 9.03
CA VAL A 200 -5.67 3.57 9.58
C VAL A 200 -5.87 2.21 10.25
N LEU A 201 -6.94 2.05 11.03
CA LEU A 201 -7.29 0.80 11.67
C LEU A 201 -7.55 -0.31 10.63
N PHE A 202 -8.30 -0.04 9.57
CA PHE A 202 -8.56 -0.99 8.48
C PHE A 202 -7.29 -1.40 7.75
N PHE A 203 -6.38 -0.46 7.49
CA PHE A 203 -5.07 -0.76 6.92
C PHE A 203 -4.26 -1.70 7.83
N ALA A 204 -4.16 -1.37 9.12
CA ALA A 204 -3.44 -2.20 10.10
C ALA A 204 -4.08 -3.58 10.26
N ALA A 205 -5.41 -3.63 10.34
CA ALA A 205 -6.18 -4.87 10.41
C ALA A 205 -5.98 -5.75 9.17
N GLY A 206 -5.77 -5.16 7.98
CA GLY A 206 -5.44 -5.89 6.76
C GLY A 206 -4.16 -6.74 6.87
N LEU A 207 -3.29 -6.45 7.83
CA LEU A 207 -2.12 -7.29 8.15
C LEU A 207 -2.50 -8.55 8.93
N ILE A 208 -3.68 -8.59 9.54
CA ILE A 208 -4.21 -9.69 10.36
C ILE A 208 -5.61 -10.05 9.83
N PRO A 209 -5.71 -10.95 8.82
CA PRO A 209 -6.96 -11.16 8.06
C PRO A 209 -8.21 -11.46 8.91
N PRO A 210 -8.16 -12.23 10.02
CA PRO A 210 -9.33 -12.43 10.87
C PRO A 210 -9.86 -11.12 11.47
N ILE A 211 -8.98 -10.20 11.89
CA ILE A 211 -9.37 -8.90 12.45
C ILE A 211 -9.96 -8.02 11.34
N PHE A 212 -9.34 -8.00 10.16
CA PHE A 212 -9.90 -7.29 9.01
C PHE A 212 -11.30 -7.77 8.65
N LEU A 213 -11.52 -9.09 8.59
CA LEU A 213 -12.83 -9.67 8.29
C LEU A 213 -13.86 -9.34 9.37
N LEU A 214 -13.48 -9.36 10.65
CA LEU A 214 -14.34 -8.94 11.75
C LEU A 214 -14.78 -7.48 11.58
N LEU A 215 -13.83 -6.56 11.38
CA LEU A 215 -14.14 -5.13 11.19
C LEU A 215 -14.99 -4.89 9.95
N LEU A 216 -14.68 -5.56 8.83
CA LEU A 216 -15.45 -5.46 7.60
C LEU A 216 -16.88 -5.96 7.81
N ALA A 217 -17.04 -7.10 8.49
CA ALA A 217 -18.35 -7.67 8.81
C ALA A 217 -19.15 -6.75 9.72
N THR A 218 -18.56 -6.22 10.80
CA THR A 218 -19.25 -5.29 11.71
C THR A 218 -19.77 -4.06 10.96
N ASN A 219 -18.96 -3.45 10.10
CA ASN A 219 -19.37 -2.28 9.31
C ASN A 219 -20.44 -2.64 8.27
N ALA A 220 -20.33 -3.81 7.63
CA ALA A 220 -21.31 -4.28 6.66
C ALA A 220 -22.66 -4.60 7.30
N LEU A 221 -22.67 -5.34 8.40
CA LEU A 221 -23.89 -5.69 9.12
C LEU A 221 -24.60 -4.43 9.63
N MET A 222 -23.84 -3.47 10.18
CA MET A 222 -24.33 -2.16 10.59
C MET A 222 -25.04 -1.43 9.44
N LEU A 223 -24.40 -1.32 8.27
CA LEU A 223 -24.97 -0.68 7.09
C LEU A 223 -26.33 -1.28 6.70
N GLY A 224 -26.42 -2.61 6.69
CA GLY A 224 -27.65 -3.33 6.36
C GLY A 224 -28.75 -3.17 7.41
N THR A 225 -28.40 -3.36 8.69
CA THR A 225 -29.34 -3.24 9.82
C THR A 225 -29.92 -1.84 9.88
N TYR A 226 -29.08 -0.81 9.81
CA TYR A 226 -29.50 0.59 9.90
C TYR A 226 -30.47 0.95 8.77
N THR A 227 -30.18 0.50 7.54
CA THR A 227 -31.06 0.72 6.39
C THR A 227 -32.39 -0.04 6.52
N ALA A 228 -32.39 -1.24 7.12
CA ALA A 228 -33.60 -2.03 7.34
C ALA A 228 -34.49 -1.44 8.43
N VAL A 229 -33.89 -1.02 9.55
CA VAL A 229 -34.58 -0.30 10.64
C VAL A 229 -35.20 0.97 10.07
N ALA A 230 -34.44 1.82 9.38
CA ALA A 230 -34.95 3.01 8.70
C ALA A 230 -36.18 2.74 7.79
N GLY A 231 -36.13 1.64 7.04
CA GLY A 231 -37.21 1.21 6.16
C GLY A 231 -38.49 0.84 6.90
N HIS A 232 -38.38 0.30 8.11
CA HIS A 232 -39.54 -0.07 8.93
C HIS A 232 -40.39 1.16 9.32
N TRP A 233 -39.75 2.30 9.60
CA TRP A 233 -40.42 3.59 9.89
C TRP A 233 -40.68 4.44 8.64
N GLY A 234 -40.49 3.91 7.43
CA GLY A 234 -40.70 4.66 6.18
C GLY A 234 -39.66 5.77 5.91
N GLN A 235 -38.56 5.80 6.67
CA GLN A 235 -37.50 6.83 6.59
C GLN A 235 -36.28 6.39 5.77
N ALA A 236 -36.37 5.26 5.04
CA ALA A 236 -35.25 4.74 4.22
C ALA A 236 -34.67 5.79 3.26
N GLY A 237 -35.50 6.65 2.67
CA GLY A 237 -35.05 7.72 1.77
C GLY A 237 -34.24 8.80 2.48
N ALA A 238 -34.71 9.26 3.65
CA ALA A 238 -34.04 10.26 4.46
C ALA A 238 -32.69 9.76 4.97
N ILE A 239 -32.65 8.55 5.56
CA ILE A 239 -31.42 7.93 6.02
C ILE A 239 -30.45 7.67 4.86
N SER A 240 -30.94 7.16 3.73
CA SER A 240 -30.08 6.93 2.56
C SER A 240 -29.45 8.22 2.06
N SER A 241 -30.16 9.35 2.09
CA SER A 241 -29.59 10.65 1.66
C SER A 241 -28.40 11.06 2.53
N ILE A 242 -28.50 10.90 3.84
CA ILE A 242 -27.43 11.24 4.80
C ILE A 242 -26.27 10.24 4.64
N LEU A 243 -26.61 8.95 4.59
CA LEU A 243 -25.68 7.85 4.43
C LEU A 243 -24.85 8.00 3.15
N TRP A 244 -25.46 8.29 2.01
CA TRP A 244 -24.74 8.37 0.73
C TRP A 244 -23.97 9.67 0.55
N CYS A 245 -24.34 10.76 1.22
CA CYS A 245 -23.57 12.00 1.23
C CYS A 245 -22.13 11.80 1.74
N HIS A 246 -21.93 10.86 2.68
CA HIS A 246 -20.61 10.61 3.29
C HIS A 246 -20.10 9.20 2.99
N GLY A 247 -20.98 8.20 3.09
CA GLY A 247 -20.69 6.78 2.97
C GLY A 247 -20.07 6.39 1.63
N VAL A 248 -20.35 7.11 0.53
CA VAL A 248 -19.68 6.86 -0.76
C VAL A 248 -18.16 7.00 -0.62
N LEU A 249 -17.69 8.05 0.06
CA LEU A 249 -16.25 8.28 0.24
C LEU A 249 -15.68 7.40 1.36
N GLU A 250 -16.42 7.24 2.46
CA GLU A 250 -15.96 6.49 3.63
C GLU A 250 -15.84 4.98 3.34
N ILE A 251 -16.83 4.38 2.68
CA ILE A 251 -16.81 2.97 2.29
C ILE A 251 -15.63 2.72 1.33
N GLN A 252 -15.42 3.61 0.37
CA GLN A 252 -14.27 3.52 -0.53
C GLN A 252 -12.94 3.60 0.24
N ALA A 253 -12.84 4.50 1.22
CA ALA A 253 -11.63 4.66 2.03
C ALA A 253 -11.30 3.40 2.84
N ILE A 254 -12.26 2.80 3.56
CA ILE A 254 -12.02 1.59 4.36
C ILE A 254 -11.67 0.38 3.47
N VAL A 255 -12.31 0.24 2.31
CA VAL A 255 -12.04 -0.83 1.36
C VAL A 255 -10.63 -0.72 0.80
N LEU A 256 -10.22 0.48 0.36
CA LEU A 256 -8.89 0.71 -0.20
C LEU A 256 -7.80 0.58 0.87
N ALA A 257 -8.05 1.08 2.09
CA ALA A 257 -7.12 0.95 3.21
C ALA A 257 -6.92 -0.52 3.58
N GLY A 258 -8.01 -1.29 3.74
CA GLY A 258 -7.95 -2.72 4.02
C GLY A 258 -7.27 -3.52 2.92
N ALA A 259 -7.58 -3.22 1.65
CA ALA A 259 -6.91 -3.83 0.50
C ALA A 259 -5.40 -3.57 0.52
N ALA A 260 -4.97 -2.34 0.85
CA ALA A 260 -3.55 -2.01 0.95
C ALA A 260 -2.84 -2.81 2.06
N GLY A 261 -3.48 -3.02 3.21
CA GLY A 261 -2.97 -3.87 4.28
C GLY A 261 -2.81 -5.34 3.83
N LEU A 262 -3.82 -5.90 3.17
CA LEU A 262 -3.78 -7.27 2.63
C LEU A 262 -2.73 -7.45 1.53
N VAL A 263 -2.53 -6.45 0.67
CA VAL A 263 -1.47 -6.45 -0.36
C VAL A 263 -0.10 -6.45 0.29
N LEU A 264 0.09 -5.66 1.35
CA LEU A 264 1.34 -5.64 2.11
C LEU A 264 1.61 -6.99 2.78
N LEU A 265 0.60 -7.59 3.41
CA LEU A 265 0.69 -8.93 3.97
C LEU A 265 1.07 -9.97 2.91
N ARG A 266 0.43 -9.91 1.72
CA ARG A 266 0.75 -10.82 0.61
C ARG A 266 2.22 -10.73 0.21
N GLY A 267 2.78 -9.52 0.17
CA GLY A 267 4.22 -9.31 -0.10
C GLY A 267 5.14 -9.84 1.00
N TRP A 268 4.68 -9.88 2.25
CA TRP A 268 5.43 -10.45 3.37
C TRP A 268 5.39 -11.99 3.39
N VAL A 269 4.23 -12.59 3.10
CA VAL A 269 4.04 -14.04 3.08
C VAL A 269 4.67 -14.68 1.84
N ARG A 270 4.62 -13.99 0.70
CA ARG A 270 5.24 -14.42 -0.56
C ARG A 270 6.05 -13.27 -1.13
N PRO A 271 7.26 -13.01 -0.58
CA PRO A 271 8.19 -12.13 -1.25
C PRO A 271 8.43 -12.72 -2.66
N GLY A 272 8.29 -11.89 -3.69
CA GLY A 272 8.63 -12.32 -5.05
C GLY A 272 10.10 -12.77 -5.13
N PRO A 273 10.51 -13.42 -6.23
CA PRO A 273 11.93 -13.67 -6.49
C PRO A 273 12.74 -12.36 -6.50
#